data_AF-A0A6P1WSH0-F1
#
_entry.id   AF-A0A6P1WSH0-F1
#
_cell.length_a   1.000
_cell.length_b   1.000
_cell.length_c   1.000
_cell.angle_alpha   90.00
_cell.angle_beta   90.00
_cell.angle_gamma   90.00
#
_symmetry.space_group_name_H-M   'P 1'
#
loop_
_entity.id
_entity.type
_entity.pdbx_description
1 polymer ?
#
loop_
_entity_poly.entity_id
_entity_poly.type
_entity_poly.pdbx_seq_one_letter_code
_entity_poly.pdbx_strand_id
1 'polypeptide(L)'
;MSYAVGISFTILILLTGLWFIIFNRHQPIIFFFPEKARTNILTGRSFLVLSLVYFIIVIILPVRISTMLLLYIGLTALDLIVMYILLKLEVIE
;
A
#
# COMPACT_ATOMS: atom_id res chain seq x y z
N MET A 1 -20.23 12.60 6.30
CA MET A 1 -19.80 11.28 6.83
C MET A 1 -18.92 10.47 5.86
N SER A 2 -19.20 10.41 4.54
CA SER A 2 -18.41 9.60 3.58
C SER A 2 -16.90 9.96 3.53
N TYR A 3 -16.56 11.25 3.50
CA TYR A 3 -15.16 11.69 3.40
C TYR A 3 -14.30 11.30 4.60
N ALA A 4 -14.85 11.35 5.82
CA ALA A 4 -14.11 10.96 7.01
C ALA A 4 -13.63 9.51 6.94
N VAL A 5 -14.49 8.60 6.45
CA VAL A 5 -14.15 7.19 6.26
C VAL A 5 -13.07 7.00 5.20
N GLY A 6 -13.17 7.71 4.06
CA GLY A 6 -12.13 7.69 3.02
C GLY A 6 -10.78 8.22 3.51
N ILE A 7 -10.79 9.29 4.33
CA ILE A 7 -9.58 9.82 4.97
C ILE A 7 -9.01 8.81 5.97
N SER A 8 -9.85 8.12 6.75
CA SER A 8 -9.39 7.06 7.66
C SER A 8 -8.69 5.92 6.91
N PHE A 9 -9.23 5.48 5.77
CA PHE A 9 -8.56 4.47 4.93
C PHE A 9 -7.24 4.99 4.34
N THR A 10 -7.19 6.25 3.92
CA THR A 10 -5.94 6.90 3.49
C THR A 10 -4.87 6.80 4.57
N ILE A 11 -5.22 7.17 5.80
CA ILE A 11 -4.31 7.13 6.95
C ILE A 11 -3.88 5.68 7.24
N LEU A 12 -4.79 4.71 7.15
CA LEU A 12 -4.46 3.30 7.32
C LEU A 12 -3.44 2.80 6.28
N ILE A 13 -3.60 3.16 5.00
CA ILE A 13 -2.61 2.81 3.95
C ILE A 13 -1.26 3.45 4.29
N LEU A 14 -1.25 4.74 4.64
CA LEU A 14 -0.05 5.48 4.98
C LEU A 14 0.70 4.84 6.16
N LEU A 15 -0.01 4.56 7.26
CA LEU A 15 0.55 3.93 8.44
C LEU A 15 1.10 2.54 8.13
N THR A 16 0.41 1.78 7.27
CA THR A 16 0.89 0.47 6.82
C THR A 16 2.21 0.60 6.05
N GLY A 17 2.31 1.56 5.14
CA GLY A 17 3.55 1.85 4.40
C GLY A 17 4.70 2.28 5.32
N LEU A 18 4.43 3.17 6.27
CA LEU A 18 5.40 3.59 7.28
C LEU A 18 5.84 2.41 8.16
N TRP A 19 4.92 1.54 8.54
CA TRP A 19 5.22 0.33 9.31
C TRP A 19 6.21 -0.55 8.56
N PHE A 20 5.96 -0.82 7.26
CA PHE A 20 6.88 -1.60 6.42
C PHE A 20 8.29 -1.00 6.36
N ILE A 21 8.42 0.32 6.35
CA ILE A 21 9.74 0.98 6.28
C ILE A 21 10.45 0.97 7.65
N ILE A 22 9.74 1.35 8.71
CA ILE A 22 10.31 1.54 10.05
C ILE A 22 10.67 0.19 10.68
N PHE A 23 9.75 -0.77 10.65
CA PHE A 23 9.96 -2.07 11.29
C PHE A 23 10.92 -2.96 10.52
N ASN A 24 11.18 -2.68 9.24
CA ASN A 24 12.20 -3.38 8.46
C ASN A 24 13.58 -3.42 9.14
N ARG A 25 13.93 -2.38 9.92
CA ARG A 25 15.19 -2.34 10.67
C ARG A 25 15.28 -3.36 11.80
N HIS A 26 14.15 -3.74 12.39
CA HIS A 26 14.11 -4.63 13.54
C HIS A 26 13.69 -6.04 13.14
N GLN A 27 12.61 -6.16 12.36
CA GLN A 27 12.10 -7.42 11.84
C GLN A 27 11.39 -7.17 10.49
N PRO A 28 11.94 -7.68 9.37
CA PRO A 28 11.32 -7.53 8.06
C PRO A 28 9.97 -8.27 8.01
N ILE A 29 8.85 -7.57 7.84
CA ILE A 29 7.49 -8.13 7.90
C ILE A 29 7.24 -9.18 6.80
N ILE A 30 7.73 -8.91 5.59
CA ILE A 30 7.71 -9.85 4.47
C ILE A 30 8.95 -10.73 4.55
N PHE A 31 8.76 -12.01 4.89
CA PHE A 31 9.87 -12.96 5.09
C PHE A 31 10.12 -13.91 3.91
N PHE A 32 9.25 -13.90 2.89
CA PHE A 32 9.23 -14.91 1.82
C PHE A 32 10.14 -14.60 0.63
N PHE A 33 10.73 -13.40 0.57
CA PHE A 33 11.68 -13.03 -0.49
C PHE A 33 13.14 -13.18 -0.04
N PRO A 34 14.10 -13.41 -0.96
CA PRO A 34 15.53 -13.47 -0.63
C PRO A 34 16.05 -12.13 -0.05
N GLU A 35 15.68 -11.00 -0.67
CA GLU A 35 16.05 -9.65 -0.22
C GLU A 35 14.97 -8.98 0.66
N LYS A 36 14.59 -9.67 1.76
CA LYS A 36 13.52 -9.27 2.69
C LYS A 36 13.56 -7.78 3.08
N ALA A 37 14.78 -7.28 3.34
CA ALA A 37 14.99 -5.89 3.75
C ALA A 37 14.63 -4.89 2.65
N ARG A 38 15.06 -5.15 1.41
CA ARG A 38 14.76 -4.31 0.25
C ARG A 38 13.29 -4.41 -0.14
N THR A 39 12.73 -5.62 -0.15
CA THR A 39 11.33 -5.88 -0.47
C THR A 39 10.38 -5.12 0.46
N ASN A 40 10.63 -5.10 1.78
CA ASN A 40 9.79 -4.33 2.71
C ASN A 40 9.90 -2.82 2.50
N ILE A 41 11.10 -2.29 2.23
CA ILE A 41 11.27 -0.85 1.95
C ILE A 41 10.53 -0.47 0.66
N LEU A 42 10.66 -1.27 -0.40
CA LEU A 42 9.97 -1.04 -1.67
C LEU A 42 8.46 -1.13 -1.53
N THR A 43 7.97 -2.18 -0.86
CA THR A 43 6.53 -2.35 -0.58
C THR A 43 6.01 -1.18 0.25
N GLY A 44 6.74 -0.78 1.29
CA GLY A 44 6.36 0.35 2.13
C GLY A 44 6.30 1.67 1.34
N ARG A 45 7.27 1.91 0.44
CA ARG A 45 7.24 3.06 -0.48
C ARG A 45 6.04 3.00 -1.45
N SER A 46 5.71 1.82 -1.96
CA SER A 46 4.52 1.63 -2.81
C SER A 46 3.24 2.01 -2.06
N PHE A 47 3.10 1.58 -0.80
CA PHE A 47 1.97 1.96 0.05
C PHE A 47 1.91 3.47 0.33
N LEU A 48 3.05 4.16 0.47
CA LEU A 48 3.04 5.63 0.58
C LEU A 48 2.46 6.28 -0.68
N VAL A 49 2.86 5.83 -1.87
CA VAL A 49 2.31 6.32 -3.14
C VAL A 49 0.82 5.97 -3.26
N LEU A 50 0.44 4.74 -2.92
CA LEU A 50 -0.94 4.28 -2.92
C LEU A 50 -1.82 5.12 -1.99
N SER A 51 -1.31 5.53 -0.82
CA SER A 51 -2.04 6.39 0.10
C SER A 51 -2.38 7.74 -0.53
N LEU A 52 -1.43 8.34 -1.28
CA LEU A 52 -1.66 9.60 -1.98
C LEU A 52 -2.68 9.43 -3.12
N VAL A 53 -2.56 8.36 -3.91
CA VAL A 53 -3.50 8.05 -5.00
C VAL A 53 -4.91 7.84 -4.44
N TYR A 54 -5.04 7.05 -3.38
CA TYR A 54 -6.32 6.78 -2.72
C TYR A 54 -6.93 8.08 -2.17
N PHE A 55 -6.12 8.94 -1.54
CA PHE A 55 -6.57 10.25 -1.04
C PHE A 55 -7.14 11.13 -2.16
N ILE A 56 -6.44 11.21 -3.29
CA ILE A 56 -6.88 11.98 -4.47
C ILE A 56 -8.24 11.45 -4.96
N ILE A 57 -8.40 10.13 -5.08
CA ILE A 57 -9.67 9.51 -5.48
C ILE A 57 -10.80 9.87 -4.50
N VAL A 58 -10.54 9.80 -3.19
CA VAL A 58 -11.52 10.13 -2.14
C VAL A 58 -11.97 11.59 -2.22
N ILE A 59 -11.08 12.53 -2.57
CA ILE A 59 -11.42 13.95 -2.70
C ILE A 59 -12.24 14.20 -3.96
N ILE A 60 -11.81 13.65 -5.10
CA ILE A 60 -12.38 13.96 -6.42
C ILE A 60 -13.71 13.26 -6.64
N LEU A 61 -13.84 12.01 -6.17
CA LEU A 61 -14.98 11.17 -6.48
C LEU A 61 -15.94 11.10 -5.28
N PRO A 62 -17.23 11.41 -5.43
CA PRO A 62 -18.23 11.21 -4.37
C PRO A 62 -18.58 9.72 -4.25
N VAL A 63 -17.71 8.96 -3.59
CA VAL A 63 -17.84 7.50 -3.46
C VAL A 63 -18.74 7.14 -2.26
N ARG A 64 -19.55 6.09 -2.39
CA ARG A 64 -20.29 5.51 -1.24
C ARG A 64 -19.32 4.70 -0.35
N ILE A 65 -19.66 4.55 0.93
CA ILE A 65 -18.81 3.83 1.90
C ILE A 65 -18.50 2.39 1.47
N SER A 66 -19.50 1.64 0.96
CA SER A 66 -19.30 0.26 0.48
C SER A 66 -18.28 0.19 -0.67
N THR A 67 -18.35 1.13 -1.60
CA THR A 67 -17.43 1.26 -2.72
C THR A 67 -16.04 1.75 -2.29
N MET A 68 -15.91 2.53 -1.21
CA MET A 68 -14.60 2.92 -0.65
C MET A 68 -13.84 1.72 -0.10
N LEU A 69 -14.51 0.82 0.63
CA LEU A 69 -13.88 -0.41 1.11
C LEU A 69 -13.41 -1.30 -0.05
N LEU A 70 -14.25 -1.45 -1.08
CA LEU A 70 -13.88 -2.20 -2.29
C LEU A 70 -12.69 -1.56 -3.02
N LEU A 71 -12.67 -0.23 -3.15
CA LEU A 71 -11.54 0.51 -3.71
C LEU A 71 -10.26 0.30 -2.89
N TYR A 72 -10.36 0.37 -1.56
CA TYR A 72 -9.23 0.14 -0.67
C TYR A 72 -8.65 -1.26 -0.88
N ILE A 73 -9.48 -2.31 -0.78
CA ILE A 73 -9.03 -3.69 -0.95
C ILE A 73 -8.50 -3.92 -2.37
N GLY A 74 -9.21 -3.44 -3.39
CA GLY A 74 -8.85 -3.65 -4.79
C GLY A 74 -7.54 -2.97 -5.16
N LEU A 75 -7.33 -1.72 -4.75
CA LEU A 75 -6.10 -0.98 -5.02
C LEU A 75 -4.92 -1.56 -4.24
N THR A 76 -5.10 -1.95 -2.98
CA THR A 76 -4.04 -2.61 -2.20
C THR A 76 -3.66 -3.97 -2.80
N ALA A 77 -4.63 -4.78 -3.23
CA ALA A 77 -4.34 -6.05 -3.88
C ALA A 77 -3.60 -5.86 -5.20
N LEU A 78 -4.03 -4.89 -6.01
CA LEU A 78 -3.38 -4.56 -7.28
C LEU A 78 -1.95 -4.06 -7.07
N ASP A 79 -1.73 -3.19 -6.08
CA ASP A 79 -0.41 -2.68 -5.70
C ASP A 79 0.54 -3.83 -5.33
N LEU A 80 0.08 -4.77 -4.50
CA LEU A 80 0.88 -5.95 -4.11
C LEU A 80 1.18 -6.88 -5.29
N ILE A 81 0.24 -7.09 -6.21
CA ILE A 81 0.48 -7.89 -7.42
C ILE A 81 1.52 -7.23 -8.32
N VAL A 82 1.39 -5.93 -8.56
CA VAL A 82 2.36 -5.16 -9.37
C VAL A 82 3.74 -5.20 -8.70
N MET A 83 3.81 -4.98 -7.39
CA MET A 83 5.06 -5.05 -6.63
C MET A 83 5.70 -6.43 -6.71
N TYR A 84 4.90 -7.51 -6.61
CA TYR A 84 5.39 -8.88 -6.77
C TYR A 84 6.01 -9.12 -8.15
N ILE A 85 5.34 -8.66 -9.22
CA ILE A 85 5.82 -8.79 -10.59
C ILE A 85 7.11 -8.00 -10.79
N LEU A 86 7.17 -6.76 -10.30
CA LEU A 86 8.36 -5.91 -10.40
C LEU A 86 9.56 -6.52 -9.68
N LEU A 87 9.37 -7.04 -8.46
CA LEU A 87 10.44 -7.73 -7.72
C LEU A 87 10.89 -9.00 -8.43
N LYS A 88 9.97 -9.75 -9.04
CA LYS A 88 10.31 -10.94 -9.83
C LYS A 88 11.12 -10.59 -11.07
N LEU A 89 10.78 -9.51 -11.76
CA LEU A 89 11.51 -9.00 -12.93
C LEU A 89 12.91 -8.50 -12.52
N GLU A 90 13.01 -7.75 -11.43
CA GLU A 90 14.27 -7.19 -10.92
C GLU A 90 15.24 -8.25 -10.36
N VAL A 91 14.74 -9.46 -10.04
CA VAL A 91 15.55 -10.61 -9.59
C VAL A 91 16.03 -11.48 -10.78
N ILE A 92 15.53 -11.25 -12.00
CA ILE A 92 15.93 -11.99 -13.20
C ILE A 92 17.12 -11.31 -13.93
N GLU A 93 17.47 -10.08 -13.56
CA GLU A 93 18.76 -9.43 -13.91
C GLU A 93 19.86 -9.78 -12.91
#